data_AF-A0A177AWN5-F1
#
_entry.id   AF-A0A177AWN5-F1
#
_cell.length_a   1.000
_cell.length_b   1.000
_cell.length_c   1.000
_cell.angle_alpha   90.00
_cell.angle_beta   90.00
_cell.angle_gamma   90.00
#
_symmetry.space_group_name_H-M   'P 1'
#
loop_
_entity.id
_entity.type
_entity.pdbx_description
1 polymer ?
#
loop_
_entity_poly.entity_id
_entity_poly.type
_entity_poly.pdbx_seq_one_letter_code
_entity_poly.pdbx_strand_id
1 'polypeptide(L)'
;MPAKPHTSCLKFNTSMKAQILTYPWQCIECKTCWVCKLSDNDEKMLFCDGCDRGYHMYCLNPPMENPPDEKWICLLCYKNQSNMNFNFNVGDN
;
A
#
# COMPACT_ATOMS: atom_id res chain seq x y z
N MET A 1 2.40 1.46 -21.53
CA MET A 1 1.79 2.76 -21.12
C MET A 1 1.53 2.69 -19.63
N PRO A 2 1.86 3.70 -18.81
CA PRO A 2 1.49 3.67 -17.39
C PRO A 2 -0.04 3.67 -17.28
N ALA A 3 -0.58 2.76 -16.46
CA ALA A 3 -2.01 2.70 -16.19
C ALA A 3 -2.46 4.05 -15.62
N LYS A 4 -3.43 4.71 -16.27
CA LYS A 4 -4.02 5.93 -15.73
C LYS A 4 -4.96 5.52 -14.58
N PRO A 5 -4.70 5.93 -13.33
CA PRO A 5 -5.56 5.56 -12.22
C PRO A 5 -6.94 6.19 -12.42
N HIS A 6 -8.00 5.37 -12.42
CA HIS A 6 -9.36 5.88 -12.27
C HIS A 6 -9.65 6.02 -10.77
N THR A 7 -9.05 7.05 -10.16
CA THR A 7 -9.11 7.32 -8.70
C THR A 7 -10.53 7.59 -8.18
N SER A 8 -11.51 7.70 -9.07
CA SER A 8 -12.94 7.81 -8.77
C SER A 8 -13.62 6.46 -8.57
N CYS A 9 -13.17 5.40 -9.27
CA CYS A 9 -13.68 4.03 -9.10
C CYS A 9 -12.98 3.31 -7.94
N LEU A 10 -11.72 3.65 -7.69
CA LEU A 10 -10.97 3.18 -6.52
C LEU A 10 -11.40 4.03 -5.34
N LYS A 11 -12.15 3.45 -4.39
CA LYS A 11 -12.68 4.10 -3.18
C LYS A 11 -11.56 4.46 -2.17
N PHE A 12 -10.55 5.19 -2.63
CA PHE A 12 -9.38 5.56 -1.86
C PHE A 12 -9.68 6.80 -1.00
N ASN A 13 -9.19 6.79 0.24
CA ASN A 13 -9.20 7.97 1.09
C ASN A 13 -8.25 9.05 0.55
N THR A 14 -8.37 10.28 1.07
CA THR A 14 -7.60 11.45 0.60
C THR A 14 -6.09 11.24 0.74
N SER A 15 -5.64 10.66 1.86
CA SER A 15 -4.23 10.41 2.13
C SER A 15 -3.63 9.41 1.13
N MET A 16 -4.35 8.33 0.83
CA MET A 16 -3.89 7.34 -0.12
C MET A 16 -3.88 7.88 -1.55
N LYS A 17 -4.87 8.71 -1.93
CA LYS A 17 -4.86 9.44 -3.22
C LYS A 17 -3.60 10.29 -3.37
N ALA A 18 -3.18 11.00 -2.32
CA ALA A 18 -1.93 11.75 -2.35
C ALA A 18 -0.71 10.82 -2.50
N GLN A 19 -0.70 9.68 -1.81
CA GLN A 19 0.41 8.73 -1.86
C GLN A 19 0.57 8.05 -3.22
N ILE A 20 -0.51 7.61 -3.88
CA ILE A 20 -0.42 6.92 -5.18
C ILE A 20 0.11 7.83 -6.30
N LEU A 21 0.06 9.15 -6.13
CA LEU A 21 0.62 10.11 -7.08
C LEU A 21 2.13 10.31 -6.89
N THR A 22 2.71 9.83 -5.79
CA THR A 22 4.16 9.98 -5.50
C THR A 22 5.02 8.91 -6.17
N TYR A 23 4.43 7.90 -6.79
CA TYR A 23 5.14 6.79 -7.42
C TYR A 23 4.35 6.21 -8.61
N PRO A 24 4.98 5.35 -9.46
CA PRO A 24 4.29 4.68 -10.55
C PRO A 24 3.27 3.65 -10.03
N TRP A 25 2.10 4.11 -9.65
CA TRP A 25 1.02 3.27 -9.18
C TRP A 25 0.54 2.30 -10.26
N GLN A 26 0.19 1.09 -9.85
CA GLN A 26 -0.33 0.01 -10.69
C GLN A 26 -1.77 -0.29 -10.30
N CYS A 27 -2.65 -0.57 -11.27
CA CYS A 27 -3.99 -1.07 -10.97
C CYS A 27 -3.96 -2.50 -10.41
N ILE A 28 -5.11 -3.00 -9.95
CA ILE A 28 -5.26 -4.34 -9.38
C ILE A 28 -4.75 -5.44 -10.34
N GLU A 29 -5.13 -5.35 -11.62
CA GLU A 29 -4.72 -6.30 -12.67
C GLU A 29 -3.24 -6.23 -13.05
N CYS A 30 -2.56 -5.12 -12.74
CA CYS A 30 -1.15 -4.92 -13.08
C CYS A 30 -0.25 -4.92 -11.85
N LYS A 31 -0.78 -5.27 -10.67
CA LYS A 31 -0.04 -5.15 -9.42
C LYS A 31 1.12 -6.13 -9.41
N THR A 32 2.30 -5.61 -9.06
CA THR A 32 3.51 -6.42 -8.84
C THR A 32 3.96 -6.29 -7.41
N CYS A 33 4.52 -7.37 -6.87
CA CYS A 33 5.13 -7.34 -5.55
C CYS A 33 6.30 -6.35 -5.52
N TRP A 34 6.30 -5.46 -4.52
CA TRP A 34 7.36 -4.47 -4.37
C TRP A 34 8.73 -5.10 -4.09
N VAL A 35 8.78 -6.34 -3.59
CA VAL A 35 10.03 -7.05 -3.27
C VAL A 35 10.54 -7.82 -4.49
N CYS A 36 9.79 -8.82 -4.99
CA CYS A 36 10.25 -9.69 -6.06
C CYS A 36 9.94 -9.19 -7.48
N LYS A 37 9.12 -8.15 -7.62
CA LYS A 37 8.67 -7.55 -8.91
C LYS A 37 7.82 -8.46 -9.80
N LEU A 38 7.36 -9.60 -9.28
CA LEU A 38 6.45 -10.51 -9.96
C LEU A 38 4.99 -10.21 -9.62
N SER A 39 4.08 -10.60 -10.52
CA SER A 39 2.62 -10.48 -10.37
C SER A 39 1.93 -11.85 -10.24
N ASP A 40 2.70 -12.93 -10.08
CA ASP A 40 2.18 -14.27 -9.83
C ASP A 40 1.59 -14.38 -8.41
N ASN A 41 0.89 -15.48 -8.10
CA ASN A 41 0.35 -15.76 -6.75
C ASN A 41 -0.39 -14.56 -6.13
N ASP A 42 -1.28 -13.93 -6.89
CA ASP A 42 -2.01 -12.74 -6.50
C ASP A 42 -2.91 -12.99 -5.28
N GLU A 43 -3.38 -14.22 -5.08
CA GLU A 43 -4.11 -14.65 -3.89
C GLU A 43 -3.28 -14.58 -2.60
N LYS A 44 -1.94 -14.51 -2.72
CA LYS A 44 -1.01 -14.34 -1.60
C LYS A 44 -0.44 -12.93 -1.51
N MET A 45 -0.98 -11.98 -2.26
CA MET A 45 -0.50 -10.60 -2.30
C MET A 45 -1.35 -9.67 -1.43
N LEU A 46 -0.71 -9.00 -0.48
CA LEU A 46 -1.30 -7.94 0.33
C LEU A 46 -1.17 -6.59 -0.35
N PHE A 47 -2.19 -5.75 -0.23
CA PHE A 47 -2.15 -4.34 -0.64
C PHE A 47 -2.08 -3.46 0.61
N CYS A 48 -1.13 -2.53 0.63
CA CYS A 48 -0.98 -1.60 1.75
C CYS A 48 -2.12 -0.58 1.82
N ASP A 49 -2.83 -0.49 2.94
CA ASP A 49 -3.93 0.47 3.15
C ASP A 49 -3.48 1.95 3.19
N GLY A 50 -2.17 2.19 3.25
CA GLY A 50 -1.58 3.54 3.25
C GLY A 50 -1.09 4.01 1.88
N CYS A 51 -0.75 3.10 0.96
CA CYS A 51 -0.19 3.49 -0.32
C CYS A 51 -0.57 2.61 -1.50
N ASP A 52 -1.29 1.51 -1.32
CA ASP A 52 -1.71 0.56 -2.36
C ASP A 52 -0.57 -0.19 -3.08
N ARG A 53 0.64 -0.23 -2.50
CA ARG A 53 1.71 -1.11 -3.01
C ARG A 53 1.41 -2.57 -2.65
N GLY A 54 1.69 -3.48 -3.59
CA GLY A 54 1.52 -4.92 -3.43
C GLY A 54 2.74 -5.61 -2.83
N TYR A 55 2.52 -6.59 -1.96
CA TYR A 55 3.57 -7.41 -1.35
C TYR A 55 3.07 -8.84 -1.18
N HIS A 56 3.78 -9.83 -1.71
CA HIS A 56 3.50 -11.21 -1.33
C HIS A 56 3.78 -11.42 0.16
N MET A 57 2.90 -12.14 0.84
CA MET A 57 3.06 -12.47 2.25
C MET A 57 4.39 -13.19 2.52
N TYR A 58 4.82 -14.06 1.61
CA TYR A 58 6.10 -14.78 1.71
C TYR A 58 7.33 -13.95 1.34
N CYS A 59 7.15 -12.79 0.68
CA CYS A 59 8.23 -11.86 0.37
C CYS A 59 8.48 -10.85 1.51
N LEU A 60 7.64 -10.84 2.54
CA LEU A 60 7.85 -10.03 3.74
C LEU A 60 8.98 -10.61 4.60
N ASN A 61 9.53 -9.78 5.47
CA ASN A 61 10.52 -10.20 6.47
C ASN A 61 10.15 -9.64 7.85
N PRO A 62 9.66 -10.48 8.79
CA PRO A 62 9.42 -11.91 8.63
C PRO A 62 8.29 -12.23 7.62
N PRO A 63 8.30 -13.40 6.98
CA PRO A 63 7.19 -13.86 6.14
C PRO A 63 5.89 -13.96 6.93
N MET A 64 4.77 -13.76 6.24
CA MET A 64 3.44 -13.90 6.80
C MET A 64 2.74 -15.12 6.18
N GLU A 65 2.02 -15.88 6.99
CA GLU A 65 1.33 -17.09 6.52
C GLU A 65 -0.12 -16.83 6.12
N ASN A 66 -0.80 -15.96 6.88
CA ASN A 66 -2.21 -15.63 6.69
C ASN A 66 -2.38 -14.11 6.53
N PRO A 67 -3.32 -13.66 5.70
CA PRO A 67 -3.63 -12.25 5.61
C PRO A 67 -4.08 -11.71 6.98
N PRO A 68 -3.81 -10.44 7.29
CA PRO A 68 -4.23 -9.84 8.54
C PRO A 68 -5.74 -9.63 8.59
N ASP A 69 -6.32 -9.77 9.79
CA ASP A 69 -7.75 -9.51 10.03
C ASP A 69 -8.10 -8.01 9.96
N GLU A 70 -7.10 -7.16 10.23
CA GLU A 70 -7.20 -5.71 10.21
C GLU A 70 -6.39 -5.07 9.07
N LYS A 71 -6.41 -3.74 9.01
CA LYS A 71 -5.64 -2.96 8.05
C LYS A 71 -4.15 -3.30 8.12
N TRP A 72 -3.54 -3.40 6.95
CA TRP A 72 -2.12 -3.68 6.80
C TRP A 72 -1.37 -2.49 6.20
N ILE A 73 -0.31 -2.07 6.90
CA ILE A 73 0.55 -0.98 6.47
C ILE A 73 1.94 -1.54 6.17
N CYS A 74 2.48 -1.24 4.99
CA CYS A 74 3.82 -1.70 4.61
C CYS A 74 4.92 -0.92 5.36
N LEU A 75 6.11 -1.52 5.46
CA LEU A 75 7.27 -0.92 6.13
C LEU A 75 7.66 0.47 5.57
N LEU A 76 7.44 0.72 4.27
CA LEU A 76 7.70 2.04 3.69
C LEU A 76 6.76 3.10 4.27
N CYS A 77 5.47 2.79 4.41
CA CYS A 77 4.51 3.69 5.03
C CYS A 77 4.84 3.91 6.52
N TYR A 78 5.21 2.87 7.26
CA TYR A 78 5.66 3.02 8.65
C TYR A 78 6.88 3.95 8.78
N LYS A 79 7.89 3.78 7.92
CA LYS A 79 9.09 4.65 7.90
C LYS A 79 8.78 6.08 7.47
N ASN A 80 7.84 6.26 6.55
CA ASN A 80 7.44 7.60 6.09
C ASN A 80 6.60 8.34 7.14
N GLN A 81 5.81 7.64 7.95
CA GLN A 81 5.08 8.22 9.08
C GLN A 81 6.02 8.77 10.17
N SER A 82 7.17 8.13 10.41
CA SER A 82 8.20 8.67 11.32
C SER A 82 8.87 9.96 10.83
N ASN A 83 8.78 10.29 9.54
CA ASN A 83 9.26 11.56 8.99
C ASN A 83 8.17 12.63 8.90
N MET A 84 6.93 12.32 9.31
CA MET A 84 5.78 13.24 9.22
C MET A 84 5.07 13.49 10.56
N ASN A 85 5.67 13.08 11.69
CA ASN A 85 5.09 13.28 13.03
C ASN A 85 6.07 13.94 14.02
N PHE A 86 6.37 15.22 13.82
CA PHE A 86 6.24 16.19 14.92
C PHE A 86 5.03 17.07 14.56
N ASN A 87 3.96 16.92 15.36
CA ASN A 87 2.66 17.61 15.34
C ASN A 87 1.49 16.90 14.62
N PHE A 88 0.91 15.91 15.29
CA PHE A 88 -0.55 15.78 15.35
C PHE A 88 -0.99 15.99 16.81
N ASN A 89 -1.22 17.27 17.16
CA ASN A 89 -2.22 17.61 18.17
C ASN A 89 -3.52 17.87 17.39
N VAL A 90 -4.37 16.87 17.30
CA VAL A 90 -5.80 17.09 17.06
C VAL A 90 -6.52 16.27 18.13
N GLY A 91 -6.80 16.95 19.24
CA GLY A 91 -7.86 16.53 20.13
C GLY A 91 -9.18 16.88 19.44
N ASP A 92 -9.97 15.85 19.18
CA ASP A 92 -11.38 16.02 18.82
C ASP A 92 -12.19 15.93 20.13
N ASN A 93 -12.62 17.09 20.64
CA ASN A 93 -13.83 17.20 21.47
C ASN A 93 -15.03 17.36 20.54
#